data_AF-A0A812VF45-F1
#
_entry.id   AF-A0A812VF45-F1
#
_cell.length_a   1.000
_cell.length_b   1.000
_cell.length_c   1.000
_cell.angle_alpha   90.00
_cell.angle_beta   90.00
_cell.angle_gamma   90.00
#
_symmetry.space_group_name_H-M   'P 1'
#
loop_
_entity.id
_entity.type
_entity.pdbx_description
1 polymer ?
#
loop_
_entity_poly.entity_id
_entity_poly.type
_entity_poly.pdbx_seq_one_letter_code
_entity_poly.pdbx_strand_id
1 'polypeptide(L)'
;MAAPLRAGVWLCRQPSRVVAAVPGDPGRHRFMVGTCDLQDKNGIHVVEFSEETAEVSCKQSFEIEDEVWLISPSPSDSQTVLTSGLCHSGGKSSPSLRLIRTDGSQVSQQPLALSDEDNPLSAVKTALWDPHQEGCIVVADAEAVQTFNIGAGKLSRQVTLHVGQRCMGACLDPHHRQQLSTVDDGHLKTWDLRTSRLAFRKDGVHLFGAKDVDYNPNVPYQVLTTGEDACLRFWDLRQLSTCLRSLSGGHHHWVVKARFNAHHDQLVLSCGTDSMLCLWRATSVASAPLGGKRGEEAARASDGLVRKYEEHEDSCYSCCWSASDAWVFASVSFDGKLVVNRVPDEEKYRILM
;
A
#
# COMPACT_ATOMS: atom_id res chain seq x y z
N MET A 1 18.59 17.15 25.57
CA MET A 1 18.61 16.25 24.40
C MET A 1 17.62 15.15 24.69
N ALA A 2 16.48 15.13 24.00
CA ALA A 2 15.57 13.99 24.09
C ALA A 2 16.31 12.75 23.55
N ALA A 3 16.16 11.59 24.22
CA ALA A 3 16.71 10.35 23.69
C ALA A 3 16.14 10.09 22.29
N PRO A 4 16.91 9.53 21.35
CA PRO A 4 16.37 9.20 20.04
C PRO A 4 15.17 8.26 20.20
N LEU A 5 14.07 8.57 19.51
CA LEU A 5 12.90 7.70 19.45
C LEU A 5 13.36 6.35 18.90
N ARG A 6 13.34 5.33 19.76
CA ARG A 6 13.78 3.98 19.41
C ARG A 6 12.75 3.33 18.50
N ALA A 7 13.18 2.81 17.36
CA ALA A 7 12.34 2.00 16.49
C ALA A 7 11.94 0.70 17.20
N GLY A 8 10.68 0.30 17.04
CA GLY A 8 10.21 -1.01 17.44
C GLY A 8 10.55 -2.04 16.38
N VAL A 9 11.12 -3.19 16.77
CA VAL A 9 11.53 -4.23 15.83
C VAL A 9 10.91 -5.56 16.22
N TRP A 10 10.38 -6.29 15.26
CA TRP A 10 9.90 -7.66 15.41
C TRP A 10 10.38 -8.52 14.25
N LEU A 11 10.71 -9.78 14.54
CA LEU A 11 11.22 -10.74 13.56
C LEU A 11 10.24 -11.89 13.42
N CYS A 12 9.70 -12.04 12.21
CA CYS A 12 8.87 -13.18 11.83
C CYS A 12 9.69 -14.47 11.64
N ARG A 13 10.98 -14.34 11.31
CA ARG A 13 11.91 -15.43 10.97
C ARG A 13 11.47 -16.29 9.76
N GLN A 14 10.61 -15.74 8.92
CA GLN A 14 10.20 -16.31 7.64
C GLN A 14 10.12 -15.19 6.60
N PRO A 15 10.33 -15.49 5.31
CA PRO A 15 10.23 -14.48 4.27
C PRO A 15 8.90 -13.76 4.31
N SER A 16 8.89 -12.43 4.25
CA SER A 16 7.67 -11.61 4.34
C SER A 16 7.68 -10.50 3.29
N ARG A 17 6.51 -10.16 2.75
CA ARG A 17 6.40 -9.13 1.70
C ARG A 17 5.34 -8.07 1.96
N VAL A 18 4.48 -8.29 2.94
CA VAL A 18 3.32 -7.42 3.16
C VAL A 18 3.13 -7.09 4.62
N VAL A 19 2.85 -5.82 4.85
CA VAL A 19 2.38 -5.30 6.13
C VAL A 19 1.15 -4.43 5.87
N ALA A 20 0.11 -4.61 6.67
CA ALA A 20 -1.09 -3.77 6.66
C ALA A 20 -1.44 -3.33 8.08
N ALA A 21 -1.85 -2.08 8.26
CA ALA A 21 -2.35 -1.60 9.53
C ALA A 21 -3.74 -2.16 9.81
N VAL A 22 -3.99 -2.57 11.05
CA VAL A 22 -5.27 -3.13 11.48
C VAL A 22 -6.13 -2.00 12.06
N PRO A 23 -7.29 -1.67 11.45
CA PRO A 23 -8.21 -0.71 12.01
C PRO A 23 -8.93 -1.31 13.24
N GLY A 24 -9.28 -0.48 14.23
CA GLY A 24 -10.18 -0.91 15.31
C GLY A 24 -9.99 -0.18 16.64
N ASP A 25 -8.81 -0.28 17.25
CA ASP A 25 -8.59 0.17 18.63
C ASP A 25 -7.80 1.49 18.70
N PRO A 26 -8.44 2.60 19.09
CA PRO A 26 -7.75 3.87 19.33
C PRO A 26 -6.64 3.68 20.38
N GLY A 27 -5.43 4.14 20.08
CA GLY A 27 -4.27 4.04 20.97
C GLY A 27 -3.55 2.69 20.97
N ARG A 28 -3.93 1.73 20.12
CA ARG A 28 -3.16 0.51 19.87
C ARG A 28 -2.71 0.47 18.41
N HIS A 29 -1.40 0.40 18.18
CA HIS A 29 -0.86 0.25 16.84
C HIS A 29 -0.71 -1.22 16.52
N ARG A 30 -1.69 -1.77 15.79
CA ARG A 30 -1.62 -3.15 15.31
C ARG A 30 -1.33 -3.22 13.82
N PHE A 31 -0.51 -4.19 13.45
CA PHE A 31 -0.16 -4.48 12.08
C PHE A 31 -0.29 -5.99 11.81
N MET A 32 -0.72 -6.34 10.60
CA MET A 32 -0.70 -7.70 10.08
C MET A 32 0.49 -7.88 9.15
N VAL A 33 1.28 -8.92 9.39
CA VAL A 33 2.40 -9.32 8.53
C VAL A 33 2.09 -10.68 7.93
N GLY A 34 2.22 -10.81 6.61
CA GLY A 34 2.04 -12.08 5.89
C GLY A 34 3.37 -12.66 5.42
N THR A 35 3.54 -13.97 5.59
CA THR A 35 4.72 -14.69 5.14
C THR A 35 4.54 -15.31 3.75
N CYS A 36 5.66 -15.55 3.06
CA CYS A 36 5.72 -16.05 1.69
C CYS A 36 6.88 -17.05 1.50
N ASP A 37 7.04 -17.96 2.45
CA ASP A 37 7.95 -19.10 2.36
C ASP A 37 7.45 -20.10 1.30
N LEU A 38 8.39 -20.76 0.63
CA LEU A 38 8.13 -21.76 -0.41
C LEU A 38 8.26 -23.20 0.09
N GLN A 39 8.90 -23.39 1.25
CA GLN A 39 9.23 -24.68 1.84
C GLN A 39 8.40 -24.94 3.09
N ASP A 40 8.28 -23.94 3.95
CA ASP A 40 7.54 -24.02 5.21
C ASP A 40 6.11 -23.48 5.08
N LYS A 41 5.27 -23.82 6.06
CA LYS A 41 3.92 -23.26 6.16
C LYS A 41 3.98 -21.75 6.33
N ASN A 42 3.11 -21.05 5.61
CA ASN A 42 2.94 -19.62 5.73
C ASN A 42 2.00 -19.28 6.88
N GLY A 43 1.94 -17.99 7.21
CA GLY A 43 1.14 -17.48 8.30
C GLY A 43 0.88 -15.99 8.16
N ILE A 44 -0.11 -15.53 8.93
CA ILE A 44 -0.36 -14.11 9.16
C ILE A 44 -0.20 -13.84 10.65
N HIS A 45 0.58 -12.82 10.95
CA HIS A 45 0.95 -12.43 12.31
C HIS A 45 0.36 -11.05 12.61
N VAL A 46 -0.51 -10.98 13.60
CA VAL A 46 -1.01 -9.73 14.17
C VAL A 46 -0.05 -9.31 15.25
N VAL A 47 0.70 -8.24 15.00
CA VAL A 47 1.65 -7.65 15.94
C VAL A 47 1.10 -6.35 16.51
N GLU A 48 1.52 -6.00 17.71
CA GLU A 48 1.17 -4.75 18.39
C GLU A 48 2.44 -4.03 18.82
N PHE A 49 2.51 -2.74 18.53
CA PHE A 49 3.56 -1.84 18.97
C PHE A 49 3.10 -1.02 20.18
N SER A 50 3.92 -1.03 21.23
CA SER A 50 3.73 -0.23 22.44
C SER A 50 4.51 1.06 22.33
N GLU A 51 3.83 2.21 22.43
CA GLU A 51 4.53 3.49 22.35
C GLU A 51 5.41 3.77 23.57
N GLU A 52 5.00 3.28 24.74
CA GLU A 52 5.68 3.51 26.02
C GLU A 52 7.00 2.75 26.10
N THR A 53 7.03 1.49 25.63
CA THR A 53 8.22 0.62 25.72
C THR A 53 9.03 0.59 24.42
N ALA A 54 8.47 1.10 23.32
CA ALA A 54 9.00 0.93 21.97
C ALA A 54 9.22 -0.54 21.58
N GLU A 55 8.44 -1.46 22.17
CA GLU A 55 8.50 -2.88 21.87
C GLU A 55 7.39 -3.29 20.91
N VAL A 56 7.70 -4.28 20.06
CA VAL A 56 6.74 -4.90 19.16
C VAL A 56 6.58 -6.36 19.57
N SER A 57 5.34 -6.79 19.78
CA SER A 57 5.04 -8.16 20.19
C SER A 57 3.98 -8.78 19.29
N CYS A 58 4.14 -10.05 18.93
CA CYS A 58 3.10 -10.81 18.23
C CYS A 58 1.98 -11.16 19.21
N LYS A 59 0.74 -10.78 18.88
CA LYS A 59 -0.45 -11.03 19.71
C LYS A 59 -1.23 -12.24 19.22
N GLN A 60 -1.26 -12.45 17.91
CA GLN A 60 -1.97 -13.56 17.30
C GLN A 60 -1.23 -13.99 16.04
N SER A 61 -1.20 -15.29 15.78
CA SER A 61 -0.70 -15.86 14.53
C SER A 61 -1.60 -16.99 14.09
N PHE A 62 -1.84 -17.10 12.79
CA PHE A 62 -2.57 -18.22 12.23
C PHE A 62 -1.89 -18.69 10.94
N GLU A 63 -1.86 -20.01 10.76
CA GLU A 63 -1.26 -20.67 9.59
C GLU A 63 -2.13 -20.48 8.36
N ILE A 64 -1.51 -20.36 7.19
CA ILE A 64 -2.16 -20.33 5.89
C ILE A 64 -1.33 -21.16 4.91
N GLU A 65 -1.99 -21.92 4.05
CA GLU A 65 -1.29 -22.82 3.11
C GLU A 65 -0.60 -22.08 1.96
N ASP A 66 -1.08 -20.88 1.65
CA ASP A 66 -0.64 -20.10 0.50
C ASP A 66 0.40 -19.04 0.91
N GLU A 67 1.24 -18.61 -0.03
CA GLU A 67 2.01 -17.40 0.16
C GLU A 67 1.08 -16.20 0.35
N VAL A 68 1.46 -15.24 1.21
CA VAL A 68 0.71 -14.01 1.46
C VAL A 68 1.48 -12.82 0.93
N TRP A 69 1.05 -12.29 -0.22
CA TRP A 69 1.68 -11.15 -0.89
C TRP A 69 0.92 -9.85 -0.68
N LEU A 70 -0.38 -9.93 -0.35
CA LEU A 70 -1.27 -8.81 -0.12
C LEU A 70 -2.17 -9.10 1.07
N ILE A 71 -2.39 -8.08 1.90
CA ILE A 71 -3.34 -8.07 3.02
C ILE A 71 -4.11 -6.76 2.92
N SER A 72 -5.43 -6.85 2.87
CA SER A 72 -6.33 -5.70 2.84
C SER A 72 -7.43 -5.91 3.87
N PRO A 73 -7.30 -5.33 5.09
CA PRO A 73 -8.36 -5.33 6.08
C PRO A 73 -9.63 -4.68 5.54
N SER A 74 -10.79 -5.22 5.89
CA SER A 74 -12.07 -4.64 5.47
C SER A 74 -12.28 -3.27 6.13
N PRO A 75 -12.71 -2.25 5.37
CA PRO A 75 -13.03 -0.95 5.94
C PRO A 75 -14.33 -0.95 6.76
N SER A 76 -15.24 -1.90 6.52
CA SER A 76 -16.56 -1.98 7.19
C SER A 76 -16.65 -3.04 8.27
N ASP A 77 -15.73 -4.01 8.29
CA ASP A 77 -15.75 -5.13 9.24
C ASP A 77 -14.33 -5.41 9.79
N SER A 78 -14.10 -5.04 11.05
CA SER A 78 -12.80 -5.20 11.70
C SER A 78 -12.33 -6.65 11.84
N GLN A 79 -13.23 -7.62 11.67
CA GLN A 79 -12.94 -9.04 11.77
C GLN A 79 -12.59 -9.68 10.42
N THR A 80 -12.83 -8.98 9.31
CA THR A 80 -12.66 -9.50 7.96
C THR A 80 -11.43 -8.92 7.29
N VAL A 81 -10.63 -9.80 6.68
CA VAL A 81 -9.40 -9.45 5.96
C VAL A 81 -9.38 -10.16 4.62
N LEU A 82 -9.07 -9.44 3.56
CA LEU A 82 -8.81 -9.99 2.24
C LEU A 82 -7.31 -10.26 2.09
N THR A 83 -6.95 -11.44 1.61
CA THR A 83 -5.54 -11.80 1.37
C THR A 83 -5.35 -12.36 -0.04
N SER A 84 -4.20 -12.08 -0.64
CA SER A 84 -3.85 -12.66 -1.93
C SER A 84 -2.37 -13.02 -2.01
N GLY A 85 -2.05 -13.99 -2.86
CA GLY A 85 -0.69 -14.45 -3.13
C GLY A 85 -0.72 -15.66 -4.05
N LEU A 86 0.11 -16.67 -3.77
CA LEU A 86 0.20 -17.88 -4.58
C LEU A 86 -0.07 -19.13 -3.77
N CYS A 87 -0.86 -20.03 -4.34
CA CYS A 87 -1.05 -21.39 -3.86
C CYS A 87 -0.17 -22.35 -4.67
N HIS A 88 0.53 -23.25 -3.98
CA HIS A 88 1.38 -24.28 -4.58
C HIS A 88 0.76 -25.66 -4.40
N SER A 89 0.31 -26.27 -5.50
CA SER A 89 -0.27 -27.60 -5.46
C SER A 89 0.13 -28.41 -6.70
N GLY A 90 0.56 -29.66 -6.49
CA GLY A 90 0.93 -30.58 -7.57
C GLY A 90 2.04 -30.06 -8.49
N GLY A 91 2.98 -29.26 -7.97
CA GLY A 91 4.08 -28.66 -8.75
C GLY A 91 3.67 -27.48 -9.63
N LYS A 92 2.46 -26.95 -9.48
CA LYS A 92 1.99 -25.73 -10.15
C LYS A 92 1.71 -24.63 -9.13
N SER A 93 2.02 -23.39 -9.51
CA SER A 93 1.62 -22.19 -8.79
C SER A 93 0.36 -21.61 -9.42
N SER A 94 -0.61 -21.25 -8.59
CA SER A 94 -1.86 -20.59 -9.02
C SER A 94 -2.14 -19.39 -8.12
N PRO A 95 -2.79 -18.33 -8.62
CA PRO A 95 -3.14 -17.21 -7.77
C PRO A 95 -4.13 -17.63 -6.69
N SER A 96 -3.90 -17.12 -5.49
CA SER A 96 -4.79 -17.31 -4.35
C SER A 96 -5.43 -15.99 -3.96
N LEU A 97 -6.72 -16.05 -3.65
CA LEU A 97 -7.50 -14.98 -3.05
C LEU A 97 -8.37 -15.60 -1.96
N ARG A 98 -8.24 -15.10 -0.73
CA ARG A 98 -8.97 -15.63 0.43
C ARG A 98 -9.60 -14.53 1.25
N LEU A 99 -10.74 -14.86 1.84
CA LEU A 99 -11.33 -14.09 2.93
C LEU A 99 -10.96 -14.77 4.25
N ILE A 100 -10.37 -14.00 5.14
CA ILE A 100 -10.03 -14.43 6.49
C ILE A 100 -10.94 -13.72 7.45
N ARG A 101 -11.63 -14.48 8.30
CA ARG A 101 -12.43 -13.94 9.40
C ARG A 101 -11.87 -14.44 10.72
N THR A 102 -11.59 -13.52 11.63
CA THR A 102 -11.19 -13.83 13.01
C THR A 102 -12.30 -13.40 13.96
N ASP A 103 -12.58 -14.16 15.00
CA ASP A 103 -13.43 -13.69 16.12
C ASP A 103 -12.61 -13.45 17.39
N GLY A 104 -11.28 -13.37 17.24
CA GLY A 104 -10.30 -13.31 18.32
C GLY A 104 -9.86 -14.68 18.85
N SER A 105 -10.60 -15.75 18.57
CA SER A 105 -10.29 -17.11 19.06
C SER A 105 -10.21 -18.16 17.95
N GLN A 106 -11.08 -18.07 16.95
CA GLN A 106 -11.12 -18.92 15.78
C GLN A 106 -10.83 -18.09 14.53
N VAL A 107 -10.13 -18.73 13.59
CA VAL A 107 -9.83 -18.14 12.28
C VAL A 107 -10.49 -19.00 11.23
N SER A 108 -11.49 -18.44 10.56
CA SER A 108 -12.10 -19.03 9.38
C SER A 108 -11.35 -18.53 8.15
N GLN A 109 -10.93 -19.45 7.29
CA GLN A 109 -10.26 -19.16 6.03
C GLN A 109 -11.11 -19.68 4.89
N GLN A 110 -11.57 -18.77 4.04
CA GLN A 110 -12.42 -19.11 2.90
C GLN A 110 -11.73 -18.73 1.59
N PRO A 111 -11.33 -19.71 0.77
CA PRO A 111 -10.91 -19.45 -0.61
C PRO A 111 -12.04 -18.78 -1.38
N LEU A 112 -11.72 -17.71 -2.09
CA LEU A 112 -12.66 -16.98 -2.93
C LEU A 112 -12.50 -17.47 -4.37
N ALA A 113 -13.32 -18.46 -4.73
CA ALA A 113 -13.40 -18.92 -6.11
C ALA A 113 -14.24 -17.95 -6.95
N LEU A 114 -13.83 -17.76 -8.21
CA LEU A 114 -14.64 -17.07 -9.21
C LEU A 114 -15.93 -17.88 -9.45
N SER A 115 -17.07 -17.20 -9.57
CA SER A 115 -18.32 -17.86 -9.96
C SER A 115 -18.35 -18.27 -11.43
N ASP A 116 -17.46 -17.70 -12.23
CA ASP A 116 -17.37 -17.83 -13.67
C ASP A 116 -15.92 -18.20 -14.03
N GLU A 117 -15.75 -19.28 -14.81
CA GLU A 117 -14.44 -19.78 -15.25
C GLU A 117 -13.91 -19.03 -16.47
N ASP A 118 -14.75 -18.23 -17.15
CA ASP A 118 -14.31 -17.41 -18.27
C ASP A 118 -13.35 -16.33 -17.73
N ASN A 119 -12.09 -16.34 -18.18
CA ASN A 119 -11.02 -15.40 -17.78
C ASN A 119 -10.53 -15.55 -16.32
N PRO A 120 -9.74 -16.61 -16.00
CA PRO A 120 -9.19 -16.80 -14.67
C PRO A 120 -8.22 -15.67 -14.29
N LEU A 121 -8.07 -15.42 -12.99
CA LEU A 121 -7.06 -14.50 -12.49
C LEU A 121 -5.66 -15.01 -12.86
N SER A 122 -4.78 -14.08 -13.22
CA SER A 122 -3.34 -14.33 -13.29
C SER A 122 -2.65 -13.87 -11.99
N ALA A 123 -1.34 -13.64 -12.02
CA ALA A 123 -0.59 -13.21 -10.83
C ALA A 123 -1.11 -11.87 -10.30
N VAL A 124 -1.86 -11.92 -9.19
CA VAL A 124 -2.48 -10.76 -8.56
C VAL A 124 -1.40 -9.78 -8.09
N LYS A 125 -1.57 -8.52 -8.49
CA LYS A 125 -0.68 -7.39 -8.15
C LYS A 125 -1.30 -6.47 -7.12
N THR A 126 -2.62 -6.40 -7.09
CA THR A 126 -3.37 -5.58 -6.14
C THR A 126 -4.72 -6.24 -5.87
N ALA A 127 -5.14 -6.23 -4.61
CA ALA A 127 -6.46 -6.66 -4.16
C ALA A 127 -6.90 -5.69 -3.07
N LEU A 128 -7.97 -4.94 -3.33
CA LEU A 128 -8.44 -3.84 -2.48
C LEU A 128 -9.95 -3.93 -2.27
N TRP A 129 -10.41 -3.49 -1.10
CA TRP A 129 -11.82 -3.20 -0.88
C TRP A 129 -12.24 -1.92 -1.62
N ASP A 130 -13.46 -1.91 -2.14
CA ASP A 130 -14.08 -0.67 -2.62
C ASP A 130 -14.55 0.16 -1.41
N PRO A 131 -13.98 1.35 -1.15
CA PRO A 131 -14.38 2.17 -0.02
C PRO A 131 -15.79 2.76 -0.18
N HIS A 132 -16.36 2.75 -1.39
CA HIS A 132 -17.66 3.33 -1.71
C HIS A 132 -18.79 2.31 -1.79
N GLN A 133 -18.46 1.01 -1.79
CA GLN A 133 -19.44 -0.06 -1.89
C GLN A 133 -19.07 -1.23 -0.99
N GLU A 134 -19.87 -1.44 0.05
CA GLU A 134 -19.69 -2.57 0.97
C GLU A 134 -19.75 -3.91 0.24
N GLY A 135 -18.84 -4.83 0.61
CA GLY A 135 -18.76 -6.16 0.02
C GLY A 135 -18.20 -6.19 -1.40
N CYS A 136 -17.77 -5.06 -1.97
CA CYS A 136 -17.08 -5.00 -3.25
C CYS A 136 -15.56 -5.02 -3.07
N ILE A 137 -14.89 -5.74 -3.97
CA ILE A 137 -13.43 -5.74 -4.07
C ILE A 137 -13.00 -5.50 -5.51
N VAL A 138 -11.77 -5.01 -5.65
CA VAL A 138 -11.08 -4.83 -6.92
C VAL A 138 -9.80 -5.62 -6.90
N VAL A 139 -9.59 -6.40 -7.94
CA VAL A 139 -8.40 -7.23 -8.13
C VAL A 139 -7.73 -6.82 -9.43
N ALA A 140 -6.49 -6.37 -9.35
CA ALA A 140 -5.65 -6.14 -10.52
C ALA A 140 -4.63 -7.28 -10.62
N ASP A 141 -4.61 -7.92 -11.78
CA ASP A 141 -3.58 -8.88 -12.14
C ASP A 141 -2.67 -8.28 -13.24
N ALA A 142 -1.86 -9.09 -13.92
CA ALA A 142 -0.93 -8.58 -14.91
C ALA A 142 -1.61 -7.94 -16.14
N GLU A 143 -2.83 -8.36 -16.48
CA GLU A 143 -3.47 -8.01 -17.74
C GLU A 143 -4.79 -7.23 -17.57
N ALA A 144 -5.46 -7.43 -16.45
CA ALA A 144 -6.78 -6.91 -16.20
C ALA A 144 -6.96 -6.35 -14.79
N VAL A 145 -7.93 -5.44 -14.68
CA VAL A 145 -8.54 -5.04 -13.41
C VAL A 145 -9.97 -5.53 -13.41
N GLN A 146 -10.33 -6.31 -12.39
CA GLN A 146 -11.64 -6.92 -12.25
C GLN A 146 -12.28 -6.47 -10.95
N THR A 147 -13.58 -6.18 -10.99
CA THR A 147 -14.37 -5.82 -9.80
C THR A 147 -15.34 -6.95 -9.47
N PHE A 148 -15.53 -7.22 -8.18
CA PHE A 148 -16.35 -8.32 -7.69
C PHE A 148 -17.22 -7.90 -6.52
N ASN A 149 -18.45 -8.40 -6.49
CA ASN A 149 -19.23 -8.47 -5.25
C ASN A 149 -18.95 -9.80 -4.55
N ILE A 150 -18.70 -9.75 -3.25
CA ILE A 150 -18.56 -10.90 -2.37
C ILE A 150 -19.95 -11.25 -1.82
N GLY A 151 -20.49 -12.41 -2.19
CA GLY A 151 -21.79 -12.90 -1.72
C GLY A 151 -21.75 -14.37 -1.37
N ALA A 152 -22.18 -14.74 -0.16
CA ALA A 152 -22.21 -16.12 0.33
C ALA A 152 -20.88 -16.90 0.13
N GLY A 153 -19.74 -16.20 0.21
CA GLY A 153 -18.42 -16.79 0.04
C GLY A 153 -17.97 -17.02 -1.41
N LYS A 154 -18.68 -16.48 -2.39
CA LYS A 154 -18.33 -16.53 -3.81
C LYS A 154 -18.11 -15.14 -4.38
N LEU A 155 -17.26 -15.05 -5.39
CA LEU A 155 -17.02 -13.82 -6.14
C LEU A 155 -17.92 -13.78 -7.37
N SER A 156 -18.79 -12.77 -7.43
CA SER A 156 -19.56 -12.45 -8.63
C SER A 156 -18.94 -11.26 -9.35
N ARG A 157 -18.36 -11.52 -10.53
CA ARG A 157 -17.71 -10.50 -11.34
C ARG A 157 -18.71 -9.45 -11.82
N GLN A 158 -18.33 -8.19 -11.74
CA GLN A 158 -19.14 -7.06 -12.20
C GLN A 158 -18.53 -6.39 -13.44
N VAL A 159 -17.23 -6.05 -13.39
CA VAL A 159 -16.52 -5.37 -14.47
C VAL A 159 -15.18 -6.06 -14.71
N THR A 160 -14.77 -6.16 -15.99
CA THR A 160 -13.40 -6.51 -16.40
C THR A 160 -12.86 -5.41 -17.29
N LEU A 161 -11.73 -4.84 -16.90
CA LEU A 161 -10.98 -3.86 -17.68
C LEU A 161 -9.67 -4.48 -18.13
N HIS A 162 -9.43 -4.52 -19.44
CA HIS A 162 -8.12 -4.93 -19.97
C HIS A 162 -7.16 -3.73 -19.97
N VAL A 163 -6.13 -3.80 -19.13
CA VAL A 163 -5.29 -2.63 -18.82
C VAL A 163 -3.92 -2.63 -19.50
N GLY A 164 -3.54 -3.73 -20.14
CA GLY A 164 -2.27 -3.89 -20.87
C GLY A 164 -1.65 -5.25 -20.60
N GLN A 165 -0.36 -5.43 -20.89
CA GLN A 165 0.34 -6.72 -20.70
C GLN A 165 1.25 -6.75 -19.45
N ARG A 166 1.19 -5.74 -18.58
CA ARG A 166 2.10 -5.65 -17.42
C ARG A 166 1.65 -4.65 -16.36
N CYS A 167 0.42 -4.75 -15.88
CA CYS A 167 0.01 -3.96 -14.73
C CYS A 167 0.89 -4.31 -13.51
N MET A 168 1.39 -3.29 -12.84
CA MET A 168 2.30 -3.39 -11.69
C MET A 168 1.60 -3.03 -10.38
N GLY A 169 0.61 -2.14 -10.44
CA GLY A 169 -0.18 -1.72 -9.30
C GLY A 169 -1.46 -1.01 -9.73
N ALA A 170 -2.45 -1.01 -8.85
CA ALA A 170 -3.70 -0.30 -9.05
C ALA A 170 -4.14 0.39 -7.75
N CYS A 171 -4.92 1.46 -7.87
CA CYS A 171 -5.53 2.12 -6.71
C CYS A 171 -6.88 2.72 -7.12
N LEU A 172 -7.88 2.61 -6.25
CA LEU A 172 -9.19 3.24 -6.41
C LEU A 172 -9.11 4.71 -6.04
N ASP A 173 -9.86 5.56 -6.75
CA ASP A 173 -9.97 6.97 -6.36
C ASP A 173 -10.89 7.10 -5.13
N PRO A 174 -10.39 7.60 -3.98
CA PRO A 174 -11.20 7.78 -2.78
C PRO A 174 -12.24 8.91 -2.93
N HIS A 175 -12.11 9.78 -3.92
CA HIS A 175 -13.04 10.89 -4.20
C HIS A 175 -14.05 10.56 -5.30
N HIS A 176 -13.68 9.69 -6.25
CA HIS A 176 -14.51 9.34 -7.39
C HIS A 176 -14.70 7.82 -7.52
N ARG A 177 -15.81 7.30 -6.99
CA ARG A 177 -16.17 5.87 -7.02
C ARG A 177 -15.97 5.15 -8.35
N GLN A 178 -16.19 5.84 -9.46
CA GLN A 178 -16.15 5.24 -10.80
C GLN A 178 -14.77 5.32 -11.44
N GLN A 179 -13.72 5.72 -10.72
CA GLN A 179 -12.37 5.85 -11.24
C GLN A 179 -11.36 4.98 -10.49
N LEU A 180 -10.43 4.43 -11.26
CA LEU A 180 -9.31 3.65 -10.77
C LEU A 180 -8.08 3.98 -11.61
N SER A 181 -6.93 4.12 -10.97
CA SER A 181 -5.65 4.27 -11.67
C SER A 181 -4.84 2.99 -11.62
N THR A 182 -4.10 2.72 -12.69
CA THR A 182 -3.14 1.63 -12.83
C THR A 182 -1.81 2.17 -13.31
N VAL A 183 -0.73 1.48 -12.93
CA VAL A 183 0.60 1.70 -13.48
C VAL A 183 1.14 0.44 -14.16
N ASP A 184 1.87 0.64 -15.24
CA ASP A 184 2.58 -0.42 -15.98
C ASP A 184 4.02 0.03 -16.30
N ASP A 185 4.60 -0.41 -17.42
CA ASP A 185 5.98 -0.14 -17.89
C ASP A 185 6.29 1.35 -18.16
N GLY A 186 6.14 2.19 -17.13
CA GLY A 186 6.41 3.62 -17.16
C GLY A 186 5.20 4.48 -17.51
N HIS A 187 3.98 3.93 -17.58
CA HIS A 187 2.77 4.72 -17.84
C HIS A 187 1.82 4.73 -16.64
N LEU A 188 1.10 5.83 -16.49
CA LEU A 188 -0.04 5.99 -15.60
C LEU A 188 -1.31 6.03 -16.45
N LYS A 189 -2.30 5.22 -16.08
CA LYS A 189 -3.61 5.18 -16.75
C LYS A 189 -4.71 5.27 -15.70
N THR A 190 -5.75 6.03 -16.00
CA THR A 190 -6.96 6.10 -15.18
C THR A 190 -8.14 5.64 -16.00
N TRP A 191 -8.99 4.80 -15.42
CA TRP A 191 -10.08 4.12 -16.07
C TRP A 191 -11.41 4.55 -15.47
N ASP A 192 -12.44 4.71 -16.30
CA ASP A 192 -13.82 4.86 -15.88
C ASP A 192 -14.47 3.46 -15.81
N LEU A 193 -14.81 3.01 -14.60
CA LEU A 193 -15.37 1.68 -14.33
C LEU A 193 -16.75 1.48 -14.95
N ARG A 194 -17.56 2.55 -15.09
CA ARG A 194 -18.92 2.50 -15.63
C ARG A 194 -18.93 2.28 -17.14
N THR A 195 -17.99 2.92 -17.84
CA THR A 195 -17.88 2.82 -19.31
C THR A 195 -16.87 1.80 -19.77
N SER A 196 -16.03 1.31 -18.84
CA SER A 196 -14.91 0.43 -19.12
C SER A 196 -13.91 1.03 -20.12
N ARG A 197 -13.69 2.34 -20.04
CA ARG A 197 -12.81 3.09 -20.95
C ARG A 197 -11.72 3.82 -20.21
N LEU A 198 -10.62 4.05 -20.92
CA LEU A 198 -9.53 4.90 -20.47
C LEU A 198 -10.01 6.35 -20.38
N ALA A 199 -9.95 6.93 -19.19
CA ALA A 199 -10.30 8.33 -18.92
C ALA A 199 -9.08 9.24 -19.08
N PHE A 200 -7.95 8.87 -18.47
CA PHE A 200 -6.72 9.64 -18.52
C PHE A 200 -5.52 8.73 -18.77
N ARG A 201 -4.49 9.26 -19.42
CA ARG A 201 -3.22 8.56 -19.65
C ARG A 201 -2.06 9.53 -19.64
N LYS A 202 -0.99 9.16 -18.93
CA LYS A 202 0.30 9.81 -18.97
C LYS A 202 1.38 8.80 -19.29
N ASP A 203 2.08 9.05 -20.38
CA ASP A 203 3.24 8.26 -20.78
C ASP A 203 4.53 8.80 -20.17
N GLY A 204 5.46 7.89 -19.91
CA GLY A 204 6.79 8.24 -19.40
C GLY A 204 6.75 8.88 -18.02
N VAL A 205 5.89 8.38 -17.13
CA VAL A 205 5.90 8.83 -15.73
C VAL A 205 7.20 8.42 -15.01
N HIS A 206 7.86 7.34 -15.44
CA HIS A 206 9.16 6.87 -14.94
C HIS A 206 10.01 6.34 -16.11
N LEU A 207 11.35 6.40 -16.00
CA LEU A 207 12.28 6.08 -17.10
C LEU A 207 12.38 4.59 -17.47
N PHE A 208 12.07 3.68 -16.55
CA PHE A 208 12.14 2.23 -16.80
C PHE A 208 10.79 1.55 -16.57
N GLY A 209 10.26 1.65 -15.35
CA GLY A 209 8.95 1.10 -15.01
C GLY A 209 8.36 1.79 -13.81
N ALA A 210 7.03 1.97 -13.81
CA ALA A 210 6.31 2.39 -12.63
C ALA A 210 5.96 1.14 -11.78
N LYS A 211 6.05 1.25 -10.46
CA LYS A 211 5.88 0.14 -9.52
C LYS A 211 4.59 0.22 -8.72
N ASP A 212 4.19 1.42 -8.36
CA ASP A 212 3.02 1.64 -7.51
C ASP A 212 2.33 2.96 -7.85
N VAL A 213 1.06 3.04 -7.47
CA VAL A 213 0.23 4.24 -7.57
C VAL A 213 -0.60 4.38 -6.31
N ASP A 214 -0.68 5.59 -5.76
CA ASP A 214 -1.51 5.92 -4.61
C ASP A 214 -2.25 7.23 -4.85
N TYR A 215 -3.49 7.35 -4.37
CA TYR A 215 -4.26 8.58 -4.45
C TYR A 215 -4.04 9.42 -3.21
N ASN A 216 -3.98 10.75 -3.36
CA ASN A 216 -4.03 11.62 -2.20
C ASN A 216 -5.46 11.58 -1.60
N PRO A 217 -5.64 11.14 -0.34
CA PRO A 217 -6.96 11.07 0.28
C PRO A 217 -7.57 12.45 0.57
N ASN A 218 -6.77 13.53 0.55
CA ASN A 218 -7.17 14.88 0.91
C ASN A 218 -7.24 15.85 -0.29
N VAL A 219 -6.64 15.50 -1.43
CA VAL A 219 -6.64 16.32 -2.65
C VAL A 219 -7.21 15.51 -3.84
N PRO A 220 -8.43 15.83 -4.30
CA PRO A 220 -9.03 15.16 -5.46
C PRO A 220 -8.15 15.26 -6.72
N TYR A 221 -8.18 14.21 -7.54
CA TYR A 221 -7.41 14.09 -8.79
C TYR A 221 -5.88 14.10 -8.63
N GLN A 222 -5.34 14.09 -7.41
CA GLN A 222 -3.91 14.00 -7.20
C GLN A 222 -3.48 12.56 -6.95
N VAL A 223 -2.46 12.12 -7.69
CA VAL A 223 -1.88 10.78 -7.55
C VAL A 223 -0.36 10.86 -7.37
N LEU A 224 0.16 9.89 -6.65
CA LEU A 224 1.57 9.60 -6.45
C LEU A 224 1.93 8.34 -7.23
N THR A 225 3.03 8.38 -7.98
CA THR A 225 3.63 7.21 -8.62
C THR A 225 5.05 6.98 -8.14
N THR A 226 5.44 5.71 -8.07
CA THR A 226 6.81 5.28 -7.79
C THR A 226 7.36 4.45 -8.94
N GLY A 227 8.68 4.32 -9.04
CA GLY A 227 9.27 3.55 -10.11
C GLY A 227 10.68 3.06 -9.89
N GLU A 228 11.19 2.45 -10.94
CA GLU A 228 12.54 1.85 -11.03
C GLU A 228 13.66 2.89 -11.14
N ASP A 229 13.33 4.16 -11.34
CA ASP A 229 14.27 5.29 -11.42
C ASP A 229 14.53 5.96 -10.07
N ALA A 230 14.24 5.26 -8.96
CA ALA A 230 14.44 5.73 -7.57
C ALA A 230 13.67 7.02 -7.21
N CYS A 231 12.65 7.39 -7.98
CA CYS A 231 11.90 8.63 -7.81
C CYS A 231 10.45 8.40 -7.35
N LEU A 232 9.91 9.40 -6.66
CA LEU A 232 8.49 9.59 -6.41
C LEU A 232 7.99 10.77 -7.25
N ARG A 233 6.85 10.63 -7.92
CA ARG A 233 6.27 11.72 -8.73
C ARG A 233 4.80 11.95 -8.44
N PHE A 234 4.42 13.21 -8.38
CA PHE A 234 3.07 13.67 -8.07
C PHE A 234 2.42 14.25 -9.33
N TRP A 235 1.16 13.90 -9.57
CA TRP A 235 0.44 14.27 -10.78
C TRP A 235 -0.95 14.77 -10.45
N ASP A 236 -1.41 15.81 -11.17
CA ASP A 236 -2.83 16.16 -11.23
C ASP A 236 -3.41 15.49 -12.50
N LEU A 237 -4.39 14.59 -12.33
CA LEU A 237 -5.03 13.87 -13.42
C LEU A 237 -5.73 14.81 -14.41
N ARG A 238 -6.10 16.03 -13.99
CA ARG A 238 -6.70 17.06 -14.85
C ARG A 238 -5.65 17.79 -15.68
N GLN A 239 -4.37 17.75 -15.28
CA GLN A 239 -3.25 18.42 -15.96
C GLN A 239 -1.99 17.55 -16.00
N LEU A 240 -2.04 16.48 -16.79
CA LEU A 240 -0.95 15.52 -16.94
C LEU A 240 0.24 16.01 -17.80
N SER A 241 0.17 17.21 -18.38
CA SER A 241 1.28 17.78 -19.16
C SER A 241 2.54 17.99 -18.31
N THR A 242 2.36 18.29 -17.03
CA THR A 242 3.44 18.66 -16.10
C THR A 242 3.37 17.81 -14.85
N CYS A 243 4.51 17.29 -14.41
CA CYS A 243 4.64 16.70 -13.09
C CYS A 243 4.52 17.80 -12.03
N LEU A 244 3.65 17.63 -11.03
CA LEU A 244 3.49 18.61 -9.96
C LEU A 244 4.78 18.73 -9.17
N ARG A 245 5.32 17.58 -8.76
CA ARG A 245 6.59 17.45 -8.04
C ARG A 245 7.25 16.11 -8.29
N SER A 246 8.58 16.11 -8.32
CA SER A 246 9.42 14.93 -8.30
C SER A 246 10.29 14.98 -7.05
N LEU A 247 10.28 13.92 -6.25
CA LEU A 247 11.15 13.75 -5.09
C LEU A 247 12.15 12.62 -5.38
N SER A 248 13.43 12.86 -5.10
CA SER A 248 14.54 11.94 -5.36
C SER A 248 15.66 12.14 -4.32
N GLY A 249 16.71 11.32 -4.37
CA GLY A 249 17.85 11.37 -3.43
C GLY A 249 17.64 10.61 -2.11
N GLY A 250 16.45 10.06 -1.92
CA GLY A 250 16.11 9.15 -0.83
C GLY A 250 16.52 7.72 -1.13
N HIS A 251 15.95 7.17 -2.19
CA HIS A 251 16.26 5.82 -2.67
C HIS A 251 17.41 5.81 -3.66
N HIS A 252 18.11 4.67 -3.74
CA HIS A 252 19.19 4.40 -4.70
C HIS A 252 18.88 3.25 -5.65
N HIS A 253 17.74 2.55 -5.44
CA HIS A 253 17.21 1.54 -6.34
C HIS A 253 15.68 1.73 -6.47
N TRP A 254 14.99 0.71 -6.99
CA TRP A 254 13.56 0.70 -7.22
C TRP A 254 12.75 1.05 -5.97
N VAL A 255 11.83 1.99 -6.12
CA VAL A 255 10.83 2.33 -5.10
C VAL A 255 9.61 1.46 -5.32
N VAL A 256 9.43 0.47 -4.45
CA VAL A 256 8.43 -0.60 -4.62
C VAL A 256 7.03 -0.15 -4.21
N LYS A 257 6.92 0.65 -3.14
CA LYS A 257 5.64 1.24 -2.69
C LYS A 257 5.84 2.65 -2.14
N ALA A 258 4.79 3.47 -2.23
CA ALA A 258 4.70 4.71 -1.46
C ALA A 258 3.26 5.00 -1.03
N ARG A 259 3.08 5.57 0.17
CA ARG A 259 1.75 5.82 0.75
C ARG A 259 1.65 7.24 1.28
N PHE A 260 0.59 7.94 0.88
CA PHE A 260 0.19 9.19 1.54
C PHE A 260 -0.19 8.94 2.98
N ASN A 261 0.13 9.89 3.84
CA ASN A 261 -0.49 9.95 5.16
C ASN A 261 -1.95 10.40 5.02
N ALA A 262 -2.87 9.67 5.63
CA ALA A 262 -4.30 9.97 5.54
C ALA A 262 -4.70 11.30 6.19
N HIS A 263 -3.99 11.73 7.24
CA HIS A 263 -4.32 12.93 8.01
C HIS A 263 -3.46 14.14 7.62
N HIS A 264 -2.21 13.91 7.23
CA HIS A 264 -1.24 14.96 6.91
C HIS A 264 -0.61 14.67 5.54
N ASP A 265 -1.31 14.97 4.46
CA ASP A 265 -0.92 14.60 3.09
C ASP A 265 0.38 15.25 2.58
N GLN A 266 0.96 16.20 3.34
CA GLN A 266 2.33 16.63 3.16
C GLN A 266 3.38 15.55 3.51
N LEU A 267 2.99 14.49 4.23
CA LEU A 267 3.86 13.37 4.58
C LEU A 267 3.60 12.16 3.68
N VAL A 268 4.68 11.60 3.15
CA VAL A 268 4.65 10.41 2.30
C VAL A 268 5.70 9.41 2.78
N LEU A 269 5.33 8.14 2.86
CA LEU A 269 6.27 7.04 3.07
C LEU A 269 6.62 6.40 1.73
N SER A 270 7.85 5.91 1.60
CA SER A 270 8.20 4.99 0.52
C SER A 270 9.19 3.94 0.97
N CYS A 271 9.11 2.76 0.37
CA CYS A 271 10.04 1.67 0.60
C CYS A 271 10.57 1.10 -0.72
N GLY A 272 11.79 0.56 -0.69
CA GLY A 272 12.49 0.12 -1.89
C GLY A 272 13.32 -1.15 -1.70
N THR A 273 13.80 -1.67 -2.83
CA THR A 273 14.72 -2.83 -2.86
C THR A 273 16.14 -2.46 -2.46
N ASP A 274 16.40 -1.20 -2.13
CA ASP A 274 17.65 -0.72 -1.54
C ASP A 274 17.68 -0.90 -0.01
N SER A 275 16.76 -1.71 0.53
CA SER A 275 16.57 -1.95 1.97
C SER A 275 16.20 -0.70 2.76
N MET A 276 15.71 0.36 2.11
CA MET A 276 15.40 1.62 2.76
C MET A 276 13.90 1.82 2.93
N LEU A 277 13.53 2.46 4.04
CA LEU A 277 12.27 3.20 4.19
C LEU A 277 12.61 4.69 4.26
N CYS A 278 11.90 5.51 3.48
CA CYS A 278 12.06 6.96 3.45
C CYS A 278 10.77 7.66 3.89
N LEU A 279 10.91 8.67 4.74
CA LEU A 279 9.86 9.64 5.06
C LEU A 279 10.13 10.93 4.29
N TRP A 280 9.11 11.41 3.58
CA TRP A 280 9.20 12.57 2.70
C TRP A 280 8.25 13.68 3.12
N ARG A 281 8.65 14.91 2.80
CA ARG A 281 7.83 16.12 2.85
C ARG A 281 7.47 16.54 1.43
N ALA A 282 6.19 16.77 1.20
CA ALA A 282 5.60 17.20 -0.07
C ALA A 282 4.61 18.37 0.14
N THR A 283 4.99 19.34 0.98
CA THR A 283 4.18 20.52 1.32
C THR A 283 3.63 21.24 0.09
N SER A 284 4.42 21.35 -0.98
CA SER A 284 3.98 22.13 -2.15
C SER A 284 2.84 21.50 -2.97
N VAL A 285 2.49 20.25 -2.67
CA VAL A 285 1.39 19.51 -3.30
C VAL A 285 0.34 19.04 -2.29
N ALA A 286 0.50 19.38 -1.01
CA ALA A 286 -0.44 19.03 0.04
C ALA A 286 -1.72 19.88 -0.02
N SER A 287 -2.74 19.44 0.70
CA SER A 287 -4.05 20.09 0.82
C SER A 287 -4.00 21.43 1.59
N ALA A 288 -2.98 21.63 2.43
CA ALA A 288 -2.85 22.81 3.26
C ALA A 288 -2.62 24.08 2.41
N PRO A 289 -3.30 25.20 2.71
CA PRO A 289 -3.18 26.43 1.92
C PRO A 289 -1.78 27.04 2.05
N LEU A 290 -1.14 27.26 0.90
CA LEU A 290 0.16 27.90 0.79
C LEU A 290 -0.08 29.41 0.63
N GLY A 291 0.31 30.23 1.61
CA GLY A 291 -0.02 31.68 1.70
C GLY A 291 0.44 32.56 0.53
N GLY A 292 -0.16 32.38 -0.65
CA GLY A 292 0.21 33.00 -1.92
C GLY A 292 1.52 32.49 -2.52
N LYS A 293 2.01 33.17 -3.57
CA LYS A 293 3.22 32.78 -4.32
C LYS A 293 4.46 32.56 -3.44
N ARG A 294 4.67 33.42 -2.45
CA ARG A 294 5.80 33.29 -1.50
C ARG A 294 5.68 32.02 -0.66
N GLY A 295 4.46 31.64 -0.27
CA GLY A 295 4.17 30.39 0.41
C GLY A 295 4.42 29.18 -0.47
N GLU A 296 4.00 29.24 -1.74
CA GLU A 296 4.26 28.17 -2.72
C GLU A 296 5.76 27.95 -2.96
N GLU A 297 6.54 29.01 -3.13
CA GLU A 297 8.00 28.92 -3.29
C GLU A 297 8.69 28.35 -2.05
N ALA A 298 8.30 28.81 -0.85
CA ALA A 298 8.82 28.30 0.41
C ALA A 298 8.46 26.82 0.61
N ALA A 299 7.22 26.44 0.31
CA ALA A 299 6.79 25.04 0.34
C ALA A 299 7.61 24.20 -0.62
N ARG A 300 7.82 24.68 -1.85
CA ARG A 300 8.60 23.95 -2.85
C ARG A 300 10.05 23.74 -2.44
N ALA A 301 10.65 24.73 -1.78
CA ALA A 301 11.99 24.65 -1.22
C ALA A 301 12.05 23.74 0.02
N SER A 302 10.94 23.57 0.74
CA SER A 302 10.85 22.69 1.90
C SER A 302 10.64 21.21 1.54
N ASP A 303 10.09 20.93 0.36
CA ASP A 303 9.86 19.56 -0.10
C ASP A 303 11.17 18.77 -0.20
N GLY A 304 11.13 17.50 0.16
CA GLY A 304 12.28 16.63 0.10
C GLY A 304 12.26 15.54 1.16
N LEU A 305 13.39 14.89 1.31
CA LEU A 305 13.57 13.81 2.27
C LEU A 305 13.61 14.36 3.71
N VAL A 306 12.76 13.82 4.59
CA VAL A 306 12.77 14.12 6.02
C VAL A 306 13.77 13.20 6.73
N ARG A 307 13.67 11.88 6.51
CA ARG A 307 14.52 10.88 7.15
C ARG A 307 14.60 9.60 6.32
N LYS A 308 15.78 8.97 6.31
CA LYS A 308 15.97 7.56 5.90
C LYS A 308 16.01 6.68 7.15
N TYR A 309 15.41 5.51 7.04
CA TYR A 309 15.38 4.46 8.04
C TYR A 309 16.13 3.27 7.45
N GLU A 310 17.24 2.90 8.09
CA GLU A 310 18.25 1.94 7.61
C GLU A 310 18.23 0.63 8.44
N GLU A 311 17.13 0.38 9.15
CA GLU A 311 17.00 -0.78 10.03
C GLU A 311 16.84 -2.10 9.28
N HIS A 312 16.49 -2.09 8.00
CA HIS A 312 16.31 -3.30 7.19
C HIS A 312 17.62 -3.76 6.55
N GLU A 313 17.81 -5.07 6.46
CA GLU A 313 19.00 -5.70 5.87
C GLU A 313 18.70 -6.30 4.48
N ASP A 314 17.43 -6.38 4.10
CA ASP A 314 16.95 -6.86 2.81
C ASP A 314 15.90 -5.90 2.22
N SER A 315 15.50 -6.14 0.98
CA SER A 315 14.52 -5.36 0.22
C SER A 315 13.25 -5.11 1.03
N CYS A 316 12.87 -3.84 1.17
CA CYS A 316 11.66 -3.43 1.85
C CYS A 316 10.47 -3.40 0.86
N TYR A 317 9.56 -4.37 1.00
CA TYR A 317 8.50 -4.61 0.03
C TYR A 317 7.18 -3.89 0.34
N SER A 318 6.95 -3.55 1.61
CA SER A 318 5.71 -2.90 2.02
C SER A 318 5.92 -1.94 3.18
N CYS A 319 5.18 -0.84 3.15
CA CYS A 319 5.07 0.12 4.24
C CYS A 319 3.62 0.58 4.39
N CYS A 320 3.23 0.96 5.60
CA CYS A 320 1.90 1.50 5.89
C CYS A 320 1.94 2.44 7.09
N TRP A 321 1.03 3.41 7.11
CA TRP A 321 0.75 4.23 8.27
C TRP A 321 -0.10 3.45 9.27
N SER A 322 0.05 3.73 10.56
CA SER A 322 -0.83 3.19 11.58
C SER A 322 -2.27 3.68 11.34
N ALA A 323 -3.24 2.79 11.52
CA ALA A 323 -4.65 3.15 11.46
C ALA A 323 -5.10 3.97 12.70
N SER A 324 -4.30 3.97 13.78
CA SER A 324 -4.64 4.57 15.07
C SER A 324 -3.97 5.92 15.32
N ASP A 325 -2.88 6.23 14.61
CA ASP A 325 -2.13 7.49 14.76
C ASP A 325 -1.40 7.87 13.46
N ALA A 326 -1.54 9.13 13.05
CA ALA A 326 -0.90 9.72 11.88
C ALA A 326 0.64 9.81 11.97
N TRP A 327 1.23 9.61 13.15
CA TRP A 327 2.66 9.79 13.41
C TRP A 327 3.42 8.46 13.51
N VAL A 328 2.72 7.33 13.50
CA VAL A 328 3.30 5.99 13.61
C VAL A 328 3.15 5.24 12.29
N PHE A 329 4.19 4.52 11.89
CA PHE A 329 4.17 3.75 10.65
C PHE A 329 5.05 2.51 10.75
N ALA A 330 4.80 1.54 9.87
CA ALA A 330 5.51 0.28 9.83
C ALA A 330 5.99 -0.06 8.43
N SER A 331 7.01 -0.90 8.38
CA SER A 331 7.59 -1.41 7.14
C SER A 331 8.14 -2.81 7.34
N VAL A 332 8.12 -3.63 6.29
CA VAL A 332 8.60 -5.02 6.35
C VAL A 332 9.57 -5.31 5.20
N SER A 333 10.69 -5.94 5.51
CA SER A 333 11.66 -6.46 4.55
C SER A 333 11.51 -7.95 4.29
N PHE A 334 12.15 -8.41 3.21
CA PHE A 334 12.03 -9.78 2.74
C PHE A 334 12.46 -10.84 3.76
N ASP A 335 13.45 -10.54 4.58
CA ASP A 335 13.97 -11.40 5.65
C ASP A 335 12.99 -11.57 6.84
N GLY A 336 11.79 -10.98 6.76
CA GLY A 336 10.77 -11.08 7.80
C GLY A 336 10.94 -10.10 8.94
N LYS A 337 11.75 -9.05 8.77
CA LYS A 337 11.93 -7.98 9.76
C LYS A 337 10.86 -6.92 9.59
N LEU A 338 10.02 -6.77 10.62
CA LEU A 338 9.08 -5.67 10.76
C LEU A 338 9.72 -4.57 11.61
N VAL A 339 9.69 -3.34 11.10
CA VAL A 339 10.16 -2.16 11.82
C VAL A 339 9.03 -1.14 11.92
N VAL A 340 8.74 -0.71 13.15
CA VAL A 340 7.75 0.32 13.48
C VAL A 340 8.48 1.58 13.93
N ASN A 341 8.20 2.68 13.25
CA ASN A 341 8.87 3.96 13.42
C ASN A 341 7.85 5.09 13.64
N ARG A 342 8.38 6.24 14.06
CA ARG A 342 7.60 7.45 14.26
C ARG A 342 8.13 8.60 13.41
N VAL A 343 7.23 9.50 13.05
CA VAL A 343 7.58 10.80 12.46
C VAL A 343 8.44 11.56 13.47
N PRO A 344 9.58 12.14 13.06
CA PRO A 344 10.44 12.90 13.96
C PRO A 344 9.69 14.06 14.61
N ASP A 345 9.95 14.32 15.89
CA ASP A 345 9.30 15.39 16.64
C ASP A 345 9.47 16.75 15.96
N GLU A 346 10.64 17.05 15.38
CA GLU A 346 10.86 18.31 14.67
C GLU A 346 9.94 18.47 13.45
N GLU A 347 9.62 17.37 12.78
CA GLU A 347 8.69 17.37 11.65
C GLU A 347 7.24 17.45 12.11
N LYS A 348 6.90 16.70 13.16
CA LYS A 348 5.58 16.74 13.78
C LYS A 348 5.25 18.15 14.27
N TYR A 349 6.14 18.81 15.01
CA TYR A 349 5.94 20.18 15.46
C TYR A 349 5.87 21.19 14.32
N ARG A 350 6.65 21.01 13.25
CA ARG A 350 6.56 21.84 12.04
C ARG A 350 5.18 21.78 11.37
N ILE A 351 4.48 20.66 11.49
CA ILE A 351 3.16 20.47 10.90
C ILE A 351 2.05 21.00 11.81
N LEU A 352 2.22 20.89 13.13
CA LEU A 352 1.21 21.26 14.12
C LEU A 352 1.24 22.74 14.54
N MET A 353 2.35 23.42 14.32
CA MET A 353 2.54 24.85 14.62
C MET A 353 2.54 25.66 13.33
#